data_AF-E9HRW4-F1
#
_entry.id   AF-E9HRW4-F1
#
_cell.length_a   1.000
_cell.length_b   1.000
_cell.length_c   1.000
_cell.angle_alpha   90.00
_cell.angle_beta   90.00
_cell.angle_gamma   90.00
#
_symmetry.space_group_name_H-M   'P 1'
#
loop_
_entity.id
_entity.type
_entity.pdbx_description
1 polymer ?
#
loop_
_entity_poly.entity_id
_entity_poly.type
_entity_poly.pdbx_seq_one_letter_code
_entity_poly.pdbx_strand_id
1 'polypeptide(L)'
;MKANIACVLLALAVSSAAAQQLKATQADPCQAKGKMAADVTYCDRYWECIDGAAEQFDCPNGLVFAGRARGLLENCDYPWRGDSCEGKQLANTPVSVGPCDWKYGIFGHESSCIRYWTCWNSTATEQFCIGGLLYNEEKHACDWPEAVEGCQKHPLCKDDANGNVPLGKSCNRYWACQGGYPRLQRCPATLVFDKRSLRCTNPPTEDCEAPPPPPPEDDPNAPAGPAFVEEEEPAAPAPLV
;
A
#
# COMPACT_ATOMS: atom_id res chain seq x y z
N MET A 1 79.17 -5.90 -53.21
CA MET A 1 78.57 -7.23 -52.97
C MET A 1 77.15 -7.02 -52.45
N LYS A 2 76.22 -7.83 -52.96
CA LYS A 2 74.76 -7.68 -52.85
C LYS A 2 74.25 -7.84 -51.41
N ALA A 3 73.21 -7.09 -51.03
CA ALA A 3 71.96 -7.63 -50.45
C ALA A 3 70.93 -6.51 -50.22
N ASN A 4 69.81 -6.58 -50.94
CA ASN A 4 68.56 -5.89 -50.64
C ASN A 4 67.90 -6.56 -49.43
N ILE A 5 67.40 -5.79 -48.46
CA ILE A 5 66.41 -6.26 -47.50
C ILE A 5 65.27 -5.24 -47.50
N ALA A 6 64.16 -5.65 -48.09
CA ALA A 6 62.90 -4.93 -48.12
C ALA A 6 62.32 -4.87 -46.70
N CYS A 7 62.05 -3.65 -46.22
CA CYS A 7 61.32 -3.42 -44.99
C CYS A 7 59.82 -3.57 -45.30
N VAL A 8 59.28 -4.77 -45.10
CA VAL A 8 57.86 -5.07 -45.25
C VAL A 8 57.11 -4.39 -44.11
N LEU A 9 56.28 -3.39 -44.45
CA LEU A 9 55.32 -2.78 -43.54
C LEU A 9 54.26 -3.84 -43.16
N LEU A 10 54.41 -4.46 -42.00
CA LEU A 10 53.36 -5.25 -41.34
C LEU A 10 52.34 -4.27 -40.77
N ALA A 11 51.33 -3.92 -41.57
CA ALA A 11 50.09 -3.35 -41.05
C ALA A 11 49.38 -4.43 -40.23
N LEU A 12 49.51 -4.36 -38.90
CA LEU A 12 48.68 -5.14 -37.98
C LEU A 12 47.25 -4.62 -38.10
N ALA A 13 46.46 -5.27 -38.95
CA ALA A 13 45.01 -5.13 -38.94
C ALA A 13 44.50 -5.68 -37.60
N VAL A 14 44.35 -4.80 -36.62
CA VAL A 14 43.56 -5.08 -35.42
C VAL A 14 42.11 -5.14 -35.89
N SER A 15 41.64 -6.34 -36.20
CA SER A 15 40.23 -6.62 -36.43
C SER A 15 39.49 -6.30 -35.14
N SER A 16 38.90 -5.10 -35.07
CA SER A 16 37.93 -4.75 -34.05
C SER A 16 36.77 -5.73 -34.19
N ALA A 17 36.71 -6.72 -33.30
CA ALA A 17 35.50 -7.48 -33.06
C ALA A 17 34.46 -6.49 -32.52
N ALA A 18 33.75 -5.84 -33.44
CA ALA A 18 32.54 -5.12 -33.10
C ALA A 18 31.59 -6.17 -32.52
N ALA A 19 31.29 -6.05 -31.22
CA ALA A 19 30.17 -6.74 -30.62
C ALA A 19 28.92 -6.32 -31.40
N GLN A 20 28.51 -7.13 -32.37
CA GLN A 20 27.24 -6.96 -33.04
C GLN A 20 26.16 -7.31 -32.03
N GLN A 21 25.68 -6.28 -31.34
CA GLN A 21 24.49 -6.36 -30.53
C GLN A 21 23.37 -6.84 -31.46
N LEU A 22 22.88 -8.08 -31.28
CA LEU A 22 21.74 -8.58 -32.03
C LEU A 22 20.55 -7.65 -31.77
N LYS A 23 20.25 -6.76 -32.72
CA LYS A 23 18.98 -6.03 -32.72
C LYS A 23 17.87 -7.06 -32.83
N ALA A 24 16.96 -7.08 -31.85
CA ALA A 24 15.78 -7.92 -31.92
C ALA A 24 14.97 -7.57 -33.18
N THR A 25 14.62 -8.58 -33.96
CA THR A 25 13.84 -8.42 -35.20
C THR A 25 12.34 -8.44 -34.88
N GLN A 26 11.60 -7.45 -35.34
CA GLN A 26 10.15 -7.38 -35.16
C GLN A 26 9.45 -8.53 -35.89
N ALA A 27 8.60 -9.28 -35.19
CA ALA A 27 7.80 -10.33 -35.79
C ALA A 27 6.65 -9.75 -36.62
N ASP A 28 6.36 -10.36 -37.78
CA ASP A 28 5.20 -10.00 -38.61
C ASP A 28 3.90 -10.44 -37.91
N PRO A 29 3.03 -9.50 -37.47
CA PRO A 29 1.76 -9.84 -36.83
C PRO A 29 0.83 -10.62 -37.76
N CYS A 30 0.92 -10.45 -39.09
CA CYS A 30 0.08 -11.15 -40.04
C CYS A 30 0.42 -12.64 -40.15
N GLN A 31 1.64 -13.04 -39.80
CA GLN A 31 2.04 -14.45 -39.69
C GLN A 31 1.88 -14.99 -38.26
N ALA A 32 1.69 -14.12 -37.27
CA ALA A 32 1.55 -14.51 -35.88
C ALA A 32 0.20 -15.20 -35.59
N LYS A 33 0.24 -16.18 -34.67
CA LYS A 33 -0.97 -16.82 -34.15
C LYS A 33 -1.80 -15.79 -33.38
N GLY A 34 -2.98 -15.47 -33.89
CA GLY A 34 -3.84 -14.44 -33.32
C GLY A 34 -3.70 -13.07 -33.98
N LYS A 35 -2.94 -12.94 -35.07
CA LYS A 35 -2.85 -11.71 -35.86
C LYS A 35 -2.33 -10.49 -35.09
N MET A 36 -1.54 -10.72 -34.04
CA MET A 36 -0.93 -9.69 -33.20
C MET A 36 0.50 -10.07 -32.80
N ALA A 37 1.36 -9.07 -32.60
CA ALA A 37 2.72 -9.24 -32.10
C ALA A 37 3.09 -8.09 -31.15
N ALA A 38 3.82 -8.38 -30.07
CA ALA A 38 4.39 -7.34 -29.22
C ALA A 38 5.49 -6.57 -29.97
N ASP A 39 5.66 -5.28 -29.68
CA ASP A 39 6.80 -4.53 -30.21
C ASP A 39 8.10 -4.98 -29.51
N VAL A 40 9.19 -5.08 -30.27
CA VAL A 40 10.48 -5.54 -29.76
C VAL A 40 11.23 -4.49 -28.94
N THR A 41 10.91 -3.21 -29.12
CA THR A 41 11.57 -2.09 -28.43
C THR A 41 10.70 -1.56 -27.29
N TYR A 42 9.40 -1.40 -27.55
CA TYR A 42 8.46 -0.74 -26.64
C TYR A 42 7.47 -1.74 -26.03
N CYS A 43 7.35 -1.76 -24.71
CA CYS A 43 6.49 -2.73 -24.03
C CYS A 43 5.00 -2.32 -23.99
N ASP A 44 4.73 -1.04 -24.17
CA ASP A 44 3.41 -0.42 -24.29
C ASP A 44 2.96 -0.25 -25.75
N ARG A 45 3.56 -1.01 -26.66
CA ARG A 45 3.25 -0.97 -28.08
C ARG A 45 3.09 -2.39 -28.63
N TYR A 46 2.17 -2.53 -29.56
CA TYR A 46 1.93 -3.79 -30.25
C TYR A 46 1.53 -3.56 -31.70
N TRP A 47 1.58 -4.63 -32.46
CA TRP A 47 1.23 -4.65 -33.86
C TRP A 47 0.04 -5.58 -34.07
N GLU A 48 -0.91 -5.16 -34.89
CA GLU A 48 -2.07 -5.95 -35.30
C GLU A 48 -2.09 -6.09 -36.83
N CYS A 49 -2.56 -7.22 -37.33
CA CYS A 49 -2.76 -7.43 -38.75
C CYS A 49 -4.19 -7.05 -39.14
N ILE A 50 -4.34 -5.94 -39.85
CA ILE A 50 -5.61 -5.42 -40.35
C ILE A 50 -5.57 -5.52 -41.87
N ASP A 51 -6.49 -6.31 -42.45
CA ASP A 51 -6.59 -6.54 -43.90
C ASP A 51 -5.28 -6.93 -44.61
N GLY A 52 -4.41 -7.66 -43.89
CA GLY A 52 -3.11 -8.10 -44.40
C GLY A 52 -1.99 -7.07 -44.27
N ALA A 53 -2.26 -5.90 -43.69
CA ALA A 53 -1.27 -4.89 -43.34
C ALA A 53 -0.98 -4.93 -41.83
N ALA A 54 0.30 -4.84 -41.47
CA ALA A 54 0.72 -4.68 -40.09
C ALA A 54 0.56 -3.22 -39.67
N GLU A 55 -0.35 -2.97 -38.73
CA GLU A 55 -0.58 -1.66 -38.13
C GLU A 55 -0.09 -1.62 -36.68
N GLN A 56 0.41 -0.48 -36.26
CA GLN A 56 0.99 -0.26 -34.94
C GLN A 56 -0.01 0.44 -34.02
N PHE A 57 -0.09 -0.03 -32.77
CA PHE A 57 -0.97 0.49 -31.75
C PHE A 57 -0.21 0.69 -30.44
N ASP A 58 -0.58 1.75 -29.72
CA ASP A 58 -0.07 2.06 -28.40
C ASP A 58 -1.11 1.72 -27.34
N CYS A 59 -0.66 1.09 -26.27
CA CYS A 59 -1.47 0.92 -25.07
C CYS A 59 -1.77 2.28 -24.43
N PRO A 60 -2.91 2.41 -23.74
CA PRO A 60 -3.21 3.61 -22.97
C PRO A 60 -2.10 3.93 -21.96
N ASN A 61 -1.89 5.22 -21.70
CA ASN A 61 -0.84 5.71 -20.82
C ASN A 61 -0.88 5.05 -19.42
N GLY A 62 0.19 4.34 -19.04
CA GLY A 62 0.29 3.57 -17.80
C GLY A 62 -0.01 2.08 -17.93
N LEU A 63 -0.36 1.59 -19.14
CA LEU A 63 -0.55 0.18 -19.44
C LEU A 63 0.50 -0.32 -20.45
N VAL A 64 0.72 -1.63 -20.44
CA VAL A 64 1.63 -2.35 -21.33
C VAL A 64 0.90 -3.47 -22.06
N PHE A 65 1.44 -3.93 -23.19
CA PHE A 65 0.83 -5.00 -23.96
C PHE A 65 0.88 -6.32 -23.18
N ALA A 66 -0.29 -6.90 -22.93
CA ALA A 66 -0.49 -8.17 -22.21
C ALA A 66 -0.84 -9.34 -23.13
N GLY A 67 -1.06 -9.06 -24.42
CA GLY A 67 -1.43 -10.04 -25.43
C GLY A 67 -2.88 -9.93 -25.88
N ARG A 68 -3.20 -10.66 -26.95
CA ARG A 68 -4.51 -10.62 -27.59
C ARG A 68 -5.65 -10.98 -26.63
N ALA A 69 -6.64 -10.09 -26.52
CA ALA A 69 -7.83 -10.25 -25.68
C ALA A 69 -7.47 -10.61 -24.23
N ARG A 70 -6.36 -10.05 -23.73
CA ARG A 70 -5.88 -10.19 -22.36
C ARG A 70 -5.64 -8.82 -21.76
N GLY A 71 -5.77 -8.77 -20.44
CA GLY A 71 -5.46 -7.59 -19.67
C GLY A 71 -6.70 -6.86 -19.18
N LEU A 72 -6.48 -5.62 -18.76
CA LEU A 72 -7.51 -4.74 -18.21
C LEU A 72 -8.35 -4.08 -19.29
N LEU A 73 -7.67 -3.59 -20.33
CA LEU A 73 -8.28 -2.83 -21.41
C LEU A 73 -7.78 -3.40 -22.74
N GLU A 74 -8.69 -4.05 -23.46
CA GLU A 74 -8.42 -4.71 -24.75
C GLU A 74 -7.27 -5.72 -24.69
N ASN A 75 -6.06 -5.29 -25.08
CA ASN A 75 -4.84 -6.11 -25.14
C ASN A 75 -3.78 -5.62 -24.14
N CYS A 76 -4.14 -4.69 -23.26
CA CYS A 76 -3.23 -3.94 -22.42
C CYS A 76 -3.55 -4.16 -20.94
N ASP A 77 -2.51 -4.19 -20.11
CA ASP A 77 -2.60 -4.40 -18.67
C ASP A 77 -1.58 -3.57 -17.90
N TYR A 78 -1.72 -3.46 -16.59
CA TYR A 78 -0.75 -2.86 -15.71
C TYR A 78 0.62 -3.53 -15.82
N PRO A 79 1.71 -2.74 -15.81
CA PRO A 79 3.08 -3.25 -15.94
C PRO A 79 3.43 -4.35 -14.93
N TRP A 80 2.95 -4.26 -13.69
CA TRP A 80 3.31 -5.20 -12.62
C TRP A 80 2.52 -6.52 -12.62
N ARG A 81 1.50 -6.67 -13.50
CA ARG A 81 0.72 -7.94 -13.59
C ARG A 81 1.38 -9.00 -14.47
N GLY A 82 2.46 -8.67 -15.16
CA GLY A 82 3.23 -9.59 -15.99
C GLY A 82 4.64 -9.06 -16.22
N ASP A 83 5.48 -9.84 -16.87
CA ASP A 83 6.89 -9.49 -17.10
C ASP A 83 7.09 -8.77 -18.45
N SER A 84 6.14 -7.91 -18.82
CA SER A 84 5.99 -7.45 -20.21
C SER A 84 7.02 -6.38 -20.61
N CYS A 85 7.67 -5.75 -19.64
CA CYS A 85 8.56 -4.62 -19.88
C CYS A 85 10.04 -4.84 -19.50
N GLU A 86 10.42 -6.05 -19.07
CA GLU A 86 11.83 -6.33 -18.77
C GLU A 86 12.70 -6.14 -20.03
N GLY A 87 13.71 -5.28 -19.94
CA GLY A 87 14.62 -4.98 -21.05
C GLY A 87 14.03 -4.16 -22.21
N LYS A 88 12.81 -3.63 -22.06
CA LYS A 88 12.13 -2.79 -23.07
C LYS A 88 11.93 -1.36 -22.57
N GLN A 89 11.58 -0.47 -23.49
CA GLN A 89 11.28 0.94 -23.21
C GLN A 89 9.77 1.18 -23.19
N LEU A 90 9.34 2.33 -22.66
CA LEU A 90 7.99 2.85 -22.83
C LEU A 90 8.00 3.88 -23.97
N ALA A 91 7.06 3.74 -24.91
CA ALA A 91 6.85 4.69 -25.99
C ALA A 91 6.16 5.95 -25.46
N ASN A 92 5.20 5.79 -24.56
CA ASN A 92 4.49 6.89 -23.94
C ASN A 92 5.28 7.47 -22.75
N THR A 93 5.31 8.80 -22.66
CA THR A 93 5.81 9.50 -21.46
C THR A 93 4.73 9.56 -20.37
N PRO A 94 5.10 9.68 -19.08
CA PRO A 94 4.14 9.87 -17.99
C PRO A 94 3.21 11.06 -18.24
N VAL A 95 1.91 10.89 -17.97
CA VAL A 95 0.91 11.97 -18.01
C VAL A 95 0.32 12.10 -16.62
N SER A 96 0.95 12.96 -15.83
CA SER A 96 0.58 13.16 -14.42
C SER A 96 -0.59 14.15 -14.27
N VAL A 97 -1.64 13.73 -13.56
CA VAL A 97 -2.82 14.55 -13.24
C VAL A 97 -3.24 14.27 -11.80
N GLY A 98 -3.10 15.26 -10.92
CA GLY A 98 -3.40 15.09 -9.50
C GLY A 98 -2.47 14.02 -8.87
N PRO A 99 -3.00 13.05 -8.12
CA PRO A 99 -2.19 11.98 -7.51
C PRO A 99 -1.87 10.83 -8.48
N CYS A 100 -2.25 10.94 -9.75
CA CYS A 100 -1.99 9.92 -10.77
C CYS A 100 -0.73 10.29 -11.55
N ASP A 101 0.36 9.53 -11.42
CA ASP A 101 1.56 9.74 -12.26
C ASP A 101 1.34 9.29 -13.72
N TRP A 102 0.47 8.30 -13.89
CA TRP A 102 -0.01 7.79 -15.18
C TRP A 102 -1.53 7.81 -15.22
N LYS A 103 -2.13 7.87 -16.42
CA LYS A 103 -3.59 7.85 -16.57
C LYS A 103 -4.23 6.60 -15.95
N TYR A 104 -3.55 5.46 -16.04
CA TYR A 104 -3.96 4.21 -15.41
C TYR A 104 -2.88 3.76 -14.44
N GLY A 105 -3.25 3.53 -13.19
CA GLY A 105 -2.29 3.03 -12.21
C GLY A 105 -2.85 2.89 -10.81
N ILE A 106 -2.02 2.40 -9.91
CA ILE A 106 -2.25 2.42 -8.47
C ILE A 106 -1.03 3.09 -7.86
N PHE A 107 -1.24 4.08 -6.99
CA PHE A 107 -0.19 4.94 -6.45
C PHE A 107 -0.37 5.14 -4.94
N GLY A 108 0.74 5.26 -4.21
CA GLY A 108 0.69 5.56 -2.77
C GLY A 108 0.07 6.91 -2.46
N HIS A 109 -0.60 7.03 -1.31
CA HIS A 109 -1.09 8.31 -0.83
C HIS A 109 0.04 9.07 -0.12
N GLU A 110 0.15 10.37 -0.37
CA GLU A 110 1.31 11.20 -0.05
C GLU A 110 1.55 11.34 1.47
N SER A 111 0.47 11.35 2.25
CA SER A 111 0.52 11.52 3.71
C SER A 111 0.08 10.29 4.51
N SER A 112 -0.21 9.15 3.87
CA SER A 112 -0.80 8.01 4.59
C SER A 112 -0.54 6.68 3.90
N CYS A 113 0.20 5.79 4.58
CA CYS A 113 0.48 4.46 4.03
C CYS A 113 -0.71 3.50 4.07
N ILE A 114 -1.77 3.82 4.81
CA ILE A 114 -3.01 3.01 4.82
C ILE A 114 -3.97 3.42 3.68
N ARG A 115 -3.63 4.48 2.95
CA ARG A 115 -4.41 5.01 1.82
C ARG A 115 -3.60 4.87 0.55
N TYR A 116 -4.29 4.72 -0.56
CA TYR A 116 -3.69 4.70 -1.88
C TYR A 116 -4.70 5.19 -2.91
N TRP A 117 -4.21 5.59 -4.08
CA TRP A 117 -5.01 6.08 -5.19
C TRP A 117 -5.12 5.00 -6.25
N THR A 118 -6.34 4.74 -6.72
CA THR A 118 -6.56 3.98 -7.96
C THR A 118 -6.96 4.97 -9.06
N CYS A 119 -6.20 4.99 -10.14
CA CYS A 119 -6.38 5.92 -11.24
C CYS A 119 -6.96 5.20 -12.45
N TRP A 120 -8.11 5.69 -12.93
CA TRP A 120 -8.75 5.22 -14.14
C TRP A 120 -8.94 6.37 -15.10
N ASN A 121 -8.18 6.39 -16.21
CA ASN A 121 -8.17 7.49 -17.17
C ASN A 121 -8.03 8.87 -16.48
N SER A 122 -7.02 9.03 -15.63
CA SER A 122 -6.74 10.22 -14.80
C SER A 122 -7.77 10.55 -13.72
N THR A 123 -8.83 9.75 -13.56
CA THR A 123 -9.77 9.89 -12.44
C THR A 123 -9.24 9.12 -11.24
N ALA A 124 -8.75 9.86 -10.24
CA ALA A 124 -8.26 9.31 -8.99
C ALA A 124 -9.42 8.95 -8.06
N THR A 125 -9.42 7.72 -7.56
CA THR A 125 -10.31 7.29 -6.47
C THR A 125 -9.45 6.88 -5.28
N GLU A 126 -9.76 7.44 -4.12
CA GLU A 126 -9.11 7.09 -2.87
C GLU A 126 -9.57 5.71 -2.38
N GLN A 127 -8.61 4.89 -1.97
CA GLN A 127 -8.83 3.57 -1.38
C GLN A 127 -8.09 3.43 -0.06
N PHE A 128 -8.52 2.44 0.73
CA PHE A 128 -7.91 2.11 2.02
C PHE A 128 -7.46 0.66 2.04
N CYS A 129 -6.27 0.42 2.57
CA CYS A 129 -5.83 -0.92 2.90
C CYS A 129 -6.60 -1.45 4.12
N ILE A 130 -7.28 -2.58 3.92
CA ILE A 130 -8.12 -3.22 4.93
C ILE A 130 -7.24 -3.98 5.92
N GLY A 131 -7.68 -4.08 7.17
CA GLY A 131 -7.06 -4.98 8.16
C GLY A 131 -5.69 -4.52 8.67
N GLY A 132 -5.38 -3.23 8.61
CA GLY A 132 -4.10 -2.69 9.09
C GLY A 132 -2.92 -2.97 8.16
N LEU A 133 -3.19 -3.43 6.94
CA LEU A 133 -2.20 -3.51 5.87
C LEU A 133 -1.78 -2.11 5.41
N LEU A 134 -0.62 -2.03 4.78
CA LEU A 134 -0.05 -0.82 4.22
C LEU A 134 0.12 -0.96 2.71
N TYR A 135 -0.04 0.13 1.98
CA TYR A 135 0.20 0.14 0.56
C TYR A 135 1.69 -0.05 0.27
N ASN A 136 2.02 -1.09 -0.48
CA ASN A 136 3.35 -1.39 -0.97
C ASN A 136 3.45 -0.91 -2.42
N GLU A 137 4.26 0.12 -2.65
CA GLU A 137 4.47 0.72 -3.98
C GLU A 137 5.10 -0.29 -4.97
N GLU A 138 6.05 -1.11 -4.52
CA GLU A 138 6.75 -2.08 -5.37
C GLU A 138 5.82 -3.20 -5.87
N LYS A 139 4.92 -3.66 -5.00
CA LYS A 139 3.92 -4.70 -5.35
C LYS A 139 2.63 -4.12 -5.93
N HIS A 140 2.48 -2.80 -5.88
CA HIS A 140 1.24 -2.08 -6.19
C HIS A 140 0.00 -2.66 -5.49
N ALA A 141 0.15 -3.08 -4.23
CA ALA A 141 -0.89 -3.76 -3.47
C ALA A 141 -0.74 -3.52 -1.96
N CYS A 142 -1.80 -3.79 -1.20
CA CYS A 142 -1.72 -3.78 0.27
C CYS A 142 -0.93 -5.00 0.76
N ASP A 143 0.07 -4.75 1.60
CA ASP A 143 0.96 -5.76 2.17
C ASP A 143 1.14 -5.53 3.68
N TRP A 144 1.82 -6.47 4.33
CA TRP A 144 2.11 -6.40 5.75
C TRP A 144 3.03 -5.22 6.07
N PRO A 145 2.86 -4.54 7.22
CA PRO A 145 3.68 -3.37 7.58
C PRO A 145 5.19 -3.63 7.58
N GLU A 146 5.62 -4.87 7.83
CA GLU A 146 7.02 -5.28 7.83
C GLU A 146 7.63 -5.30 6.42
N ALA A 147 6.81 -5.42 5.38
CA ALA A 147 7.21 -5.47 3.98
C ALA A 147 7.12 -4.10 3.28
N VAL A 148 6.67 -3.05 3.98
CA VAL A 148 6.53 -1.70 3.42
C VAL A 148 7.59 -0.78 4.01
N GLU A 149 8.63 -0.52 3.22
CA GLU A 149 9.70 0.40 3.60
C GLU A 149 9.25 1.87 3.55
N GLY A 150 9.89 2.73 4.34
CA GLY A 150 9.67 4.19 4.28
C GLY A 150 8.36 4.69 4.92
N CYS A 151 7.46 3.80 5.33
CA CYS A 151 6.27 4.19 6.07
C CYS A 151 6.61 4.50 7.54
N GLN A 152 6.63 5.78 7.91
CA GLN A 152 6.95 6.23 9.27
C GLN A 152 5.88 5.78 10.26
N LYS A 153 6.17 4.70 11.00
CA LYS A 153 5.39 4.30 12.19
C LYS A 153 5.41 5.46 13.19
N HIS A 154 4.23 5.91 13.61
CA HIS A 154 4.11 6.88 14.69
C HIS A 154 4.84 6.35 15.94
N PRO A 155 5.52 7.18 16.75
CA PRO A 155 6.26 6.71 17.92
C PRO A 155 5.43 5.84 18.88
N LEU A 156 4.12 6.12 19.01
CA LEU A 156 3.18 5.31 19.79
C LEU A 156 2.97 3.89 19.23
N CYS A 157 3.07 3.69 17.92
CA CYS A 157 2.80 2.43 17.22
C CYS A 157 4.08 1.83 16.63
N LYS A 158 5.25 2.19 17.20
CA LYS A 158 6.54 1.73 16.71
C LYS A 158 6.75 0.24 16.97
N ASP A 159 6.35 -0.21 18.16
CA ASP A 159 6.59 -1.57 18.65
C ASP A 159 5.59 -2.57 18.06
N ASP A 160 4.33 -2.15 17.91
CA ASP A 160 3.27 -2.93 17.25
C ASP A 160 2.45 -2.01 16.31
N ALA A 161 2.50 -2.31 15.02
CA ALA A 161 1.81 -1.53 14.00
C ALA A 161 0.29 -1.69 14.04
N ASN A 162 -0.22 -2.77 14.62
CA ASN A 162 -1.65 -3.10 14.70
C ASN A 162 -2.14 -3.35 16.14
N GLY A 163 -1.30 -3.02 17.13
CA GLY A 163 -1.59 -3.19 18.55
C GLY A 163 -2.43 -2.07 19.14
N ASN A 164 -2.90 -2.29 20.38
CA ASN A 164 -3.59 -1.25 21.15
C ASN A 164 -2.61 -0.61 22.15
N VAL A 165 -2.70 0.71 22.33
CA VAL A 165 -1.86 1.49 23.24
C VAL A 165 -2.75 2.24 24.22
N PRO A 166 -2.49 2.17 25.54
CA PRO A 166 -3.30 2.83 26.55
C PRO A 166 -3.22 4.36 26.42
N LEU A 167 -4.36 5.05 26.61
CA LEU A 167 -4.44 6.50 26.56
C LEU A 167 -4.46 7.12 27.98
N GLY A 168 -3.28 7.38 28.53
CA GLY A 168 -3.13 8.11 29.79
C GLY A 168 -4.04 7.60 30.93
N LYS A 169 -4.89 8.49 31.47
CA LYS A 169 -5.89 8.18 32.52
C LYS A 169 -7.29 7.84 31.97
N SER A 170 -7.49 7.76 30.66
CA SER A 170 -8.80 7.41 30.11
C SER A 170 -9.13 5.95 30.35
N CYS A 171 -10.29 5.69 30.94
CA CYS A 171 -10.73 4.34 31.28
C CYS A 171 -11.42 3.59 30.15
N ASN A 172 -12.03 4.30 29.21
CA ASN A 172 -12.77 3.69 28.11
C ASN A 172 -12.24 4.10 26.74
N ARG A 173 -11.09 4.77 26.67
CA ARG A 173 -10.46 5.19 25.42
C ARG A 173 -9.02 4.68 25.34
N TYR A 174 -8.61 4.34 24.14
CA TYR A 174 -7.28 3.83 23.83
C TYR A 174 -6.91 4.18 22.39
N TRP A 175 -5.63 4.08 22.04
CA TRP A 175 -5.20 4.13 20.65
C TRP A 175 -5.21 2.72 20.08
N ALA A 176 -5.93 2.49 18.99
CA ALA A 176 -5.72 1.32 18.15
C ALA A 176 -4.77 1.70 17.03
N CYS A 177 -3.59 1.09 16.97
CA CYS A 177 -2.69 1.25 15.85
C CYS A 177 -3.26 0.53 14.64
N GLN A 178 -3.22 1.18 13.49
CA GLN A 178 -3.57 0.58 12.21
C GLN A 178 -2.46 0.92 11.23
N GLY A 179 -1.65 -0.09 10.86
CA GLY A 179 -0.51 0.11 9.97
C GLY A 179 0.52 1.10 10.52
N GLY A 180 0.73 1.13 11.84
CA GLY A 180 1.70 2.03 12.48
C GLY A 180 1.19 3.44 12.78
N TYR A 181 -0.11 3.70 12.59
CA TYR A 181 -0.72 4.99 12.93
C TYR A 181 -1.83 4.84 13.99
N PRO A 182 -1.81 5.65 15.08
CA PRO A 182 -2.77 5.52 16.16
C PRO A 182 -4.13 6.12 15.77
N ARG A 183 -5.21 5.36 15.99
CA ARG A 183 -6.59 5.80 15.89
C ARG A 183 -7.24 5.81 17.26
N LEU A 184 -7.86 6.93 17.64
CA LEU A 184 -8.52 7.02 18.93
C LEU A 184 -9.78 6.14 18.91
N GLN A 185 -9.79 5.11 19.74
CA GLN A 185 -10.91 4.20 19.89
C GLN A 185 -11.54 4.35 21.27
N ARG A 186 -12.82 3.96 21.35
CA ARG A 186 -13.53 3.80 22.61
C ARG A 186 -13.92 2.34 22.77
N CYS A 187 -13.80 1.80 23.97
CA CYS A 187 -14.31 0.48 24.27
C CYS A 187 -15.82 0.40 24.02
N PRO A 188 -16.32 -0.72 23.48
CA PRO A 188 -17.75 -0.94 23.34
C PRO A 188 -18.46 -0.91 24.70
N ALA A 189 -19.67 -0.34 24.75
CA ALA A 189 -20.54 -0.34 25.93
C ALA A 189 -19.87 0.20 27.22
N THR A 190 -20.12 -0.44 28.37
CA THR A 190 -19.59 -0.13 29.70
C THR A 190 -18.22 -0.76 29.99
N LEU A 191 -17.54 -1.27 28.95
CA LEU A 191 -16.22 -1.89 29.10
C LEU A 191 -15.14 -0.83 29.34
N VAL A 192 -14.11 -1.25 30.08
CA VAL A 192 -12.92 -0.45 30.36
C VAL A 192 -11.72 -1.04 29.64
N PHE A 193 -10.81 -0.19 29.19
CA PHE A 193 -9.59 -0.62 28.53
C PHE A 193 -8.57 -1.03 29.60
N ASP A 194 -8.33 -2.34 29.71
CA ASP A 194 -7.31 -2.87 30.59
C ASP A 194 -5.93 -2.66 29.98
N LYS A 195 -5.09 -1.88 30.67
CA LYS A 195 -3.75 -1.50 30.20
C LYS A 195 -2.77 -2.68 30.20
N ARG A 196 -3.06 -3.76 30.93
CA ARG A 196 -2.20 -4.95 31.01
C ARG A 196 -2.46 -5.91 29.86
N SER A 197 -3.72 -6.21 29.58
CA SER A 197 -4.12 -7.09 28.46
C SER A 197 -4.27 -6.37 27.13
N LEU A 198 -4.23 -5.02 27.12
CA LEU A 198 -4.42 -4.16 25.95
C LEU A 198 -5.75 -4.40 25.24
N ARG A 199 -6.80 -4.70 26.01
CA ARG A 199 -8.14 -5.08 25.53
C ARG A 199 -9.24 -4.45 26.38
N CYS A 200 -10.42 -4.34 25.80
CA CYS A 200 -11.61 -3.93 26.53
C CYS A 200 -12.15 -5.10 27.36
N THR A 201 -12.23 -4.93 28.67
CA THR A 201 -12.70 -5.93 29.62
C THR A 201 -13.84 -5.36 30.47
N ASN A 202 -14.57 -6.23 31.17
CA ASN A 202 -15.52 -5.76 32.17
C ASN A 202 -14.77 -5.05 33.31
N PRO A 203 -15.32 -3.97 33.88
CA PRO A 203 -14.82 -3.42 35.16
C PRO A 203 -14.93 -4.50 36.26
N PRO A 204 -14.05 -4.52 37.28
CA PRO A 204 -13.28 -3.43 37.86
C PRO A 204 -11.77 -3.61 37.63
N THR A 205 -11.21 -2.89 36.67
CA THR A 205 -9.74 -2.73 36.63
C THR A 205 -9.37 -1.71 37.70
N GLU A 206 -8.37 -1.99 38.53
CA GLU A 206 -7.86 -1.15 39.65
C GLU A 206 -7.69 0.37 39.32
N ASP A 207 -7.58 0.71 38.04
CA ASP A 207 -7.37 2.06 37.54
C ASP A 207 -8.66 2.82 37.16
N CYS A 208 -9.85 2.20 37.24
CA CYS A 208 -11.08 2.71 36.64
C CYS A 208 -12.35 2.44 37.46
N GLU A 209 -12.58 3.28 38.46
CA GLU A 209 -13.89 3.39 39.12
C GLU A 209 -14.90 4.06 38.17
N ALA A 210 -16.11 3.52 38.06
CA ALA A 210 -17.20 4.21 37.38
C ALA A 210 -17.59 5.46 38.19
N PRO A 211 -17.86 6.63 37.56
CA PRO A 211 -18.48 7.74 38.26
C PRO A 211 -19.80 7.26 38.90
N PRO A 212 -20.13 7.70 40.13
CA PRO A 212 -21.41 7.35 40.74
C PRO A 212 -22.56 7.75 39.80
N PRO A 213 -23.66 6.97 39.77
CA PRO A 213 -24.83 7.36 38.99
C PRO A 213 -25.29 8.77 39.41
N PRO A 214 -25.82 9.57 38.46
CA PRO A 214 -26.43 10.84 38.84
C PRO A 214 -27.52 10.57 39.89
N PRO A 215 -27.69 11.48 40.88
CA PRO A 215 -28.76 11.33 41.85
C PRO A 215 -30.09 11.15 41.10
N PRO A 216 -30.98 10.26 41.58
CA PRO A 216 -32.30 10.11 40.96
C PRO A 216 -32.96 11.49 40.89
N GLU A 217 -33.34 11.88 39.68
CA GLU A 217 -34.23 13.03 39.51
C GLU A 217 -35.51 12.73 40.30
N ASP A 218 -35.97 13.69 41.09
CA ASP A 218 -37.21 13.59 41.87
C ASP A 218 -38.39 13.33 40.91
N ASP A 219 -38.65 12.07 40.60
CA ASP A 219 -39.88 11.63 39.96
C ASP A 219 -40.95 11.45 41.05
N PRO A 220 -41.97 12.32 41.13
CA PRO A 220 -42.98 12.27 42.18
C PRO A 220 -43.87 11.02 42.17
N ASN A 221 -43.64 10.05 41.27
CA ASN A 221 -44.41 8.81 41.15
C ASN A 221 -43.62 7.51 41.40
N ALA A 222 -42.40 7.54 41.93
CA ALA A 222 -41.70 6.31 42.30
C ALA A 222 -42.24 5.73 43.63
N PRO A 223 -42.61 4.43 43.70
CA PRO A 223 -43.02 3.79 44.94
C PRO A 223 -41.84 3.65 45.90
N ALA A 224 -42.08 3.93 47.19
CA ALA A 224 -41.07 3.90 48.24
C ALA A 224 -40.41 2.51 48.38
N GLY A 225 -39.12 2.43 48.02
CA GLY A 225 -38.25 1.30 48.37
C GLY A 225 -37.82 1.37 49.83
N PRO A 226 -37.37 0.25 50.43
CA PRO A 226 -37.04 0.21 51.85
C PRO A 226 -35.78 1.04 52.13
N ALA A 227 -35.79 1.73 53.28
CA ALA A 227 -34.68 2.50 53.78
C ALA A 227 -33.44 1.62 53.99
N PHE A 228 -32.31 2.03 53.41
CA PHE A 228 -31.01 1.50 53.77
C PHE A 228 -30.69 1.94 55.20
N VAL A 229 -30.52 0.97 56.09
CA VAL A 229 -29.91 1.16 57.41
C VAL A 229 -28.43 1.47 57.21
N GLU A 230 -27.98 2.64 57.68
CA GLU A 230 -26.56 2.95 57.83
C GLU A 230 -25.97 2.07 58.93
N GLU A 231 -25.10 1.12 58.59
CA GLU A 231 -24.22 0.47 59.58
C GLU A 231 -23.08 1.44 59.92
N GLU A 232 -23.10 1.96 61.14
CA GLU A 232 -22.08 2.80 61.74
C GLU A 232 -20.87 1.95 62.15
N GLU A 233 -19.71 2.14 61.51
CA GLU A 233 -18.43 1.54 61.95
C GLU A 233 -17.74 2.43 63.00
N PRO A 234 -17.14 1.86 64.07
CA PRO A 234 -16.74 2.61 65.26
C PRO A 234 -15.39 3.34 65.12
N ALA A 235 -15.27 4.46 65.83
CA ALA A 235 -14.11 5.34 65.85
C ALA A 235 -12.79 4.65 66.30
N ALA A 236 -11.72 4.87 65.54
CA ALA A 236 -10.36 4.46 65.88
C ALA A 236 -9.79 5.24 67.08
N PRO A 237 -8.89 4.64 67.90
CA PRO A 237 -8.37 5.27 69.10
C PRO A 237 -7.34 6.38 68.82
N ALA A 238 -7.32 7.38 69.69
CA ALA A 238 -6.43 8.55 69.65
C ALA A 238 -4.95 8.19 69.89
N PRO A 239 -3.99 8.97 69.34
CA PRO A 239 -2.57 8.74 69.56
C PRO A 239 -2.14 9.23 70.94
N LEU A 240 -1.26 8.46 71.57
CA LEU A 240 -0.57 8.78 72.82
C LEU A 240 0.37 9.98 72.65
N VAL A 241 0.28 10.93 73.57
CA VAL A 241 1.36 11.84 73.99
C VAL A 241 1.52 11.71 75.49
#